data_AF-A0A6A7C5H7-F1
#
_entry.id   AF-A0A6A7C5H7-F1
#
_cell.length_a   1.000
_cell.length_b   1.000
_cell.length_c   1.000
_cell.angle_alpha   90.00
_cell.angle_beta   90.00
_cell.angle_gamma   90.00
#
_symmetry.space_group_name_H-M   'P 1'
#
loop_
_entity.id
_entity.type
_entity.pdbx_description
1 polymer ?
#
loop_
_entity_poly.entity_id
_entity_poly.type
_entity_poly.pdbx_seq_one_letter_code
_entity_poly.pdbx_strand_id
1 'polypeptide(L)'
;MSTAPISLQAFGEAITSLTSGNLFAKAAEIDNSLLHLVQSNEILAQEDDDECRLAVKENEELIKTLKKRLNLLQSEVEKRGLKWTEKESVNGEGDEGIHL
;
A
#
# COMPACT_ATOMS: atom_id res chain seq x y z
N MET A 1 4.92 10.07 -24.06
CA MET A 1 3.66 9.31 -23.96
C MET A 1 3.35 9.13 -22.49
N SER A 2 2.65 10.08 -21.87
CA SER A 2 2.31 9.97 -20.45
C SER A 2 1.17 8.95 -20.31
N THR A 3 1.52 7.75 -19.86
CA THR A 3 0.54 6.83 -19.29
C THR A 3 0.01 7.51 -18.03
N ALA A 4 -1.17 8.13 -18.13
CA ALA A 4 -1.77 8.79 -16.99
C ALA A 4 -2.03 7.73 -15.92
N PRO A 5 -1.64 7.97 -14.65
CA PRO A 5 -1.97 7.06 -13.57
C PRO A 5 -3.48 6.80 -13.56
N ILE A 6 -3.88 5.53 -13.52
CA ILE A 6 -5.29 5.12 -13.42
C ILE A 6 -5.89 5.82 -12.19
N SER A 7 -6.97 6.58 -12.38
CA SER A 7 -7.61 7.30 -11.27
C SER A 7 -8.07 6.32 -10.18
N LEU A 8 -8.20 6.82 -8.95
CA LEU A 8 -8.68 5.99 -7.84
C LEU A 8 -10.08 5.43 -8.12
N GLN A 9 -10.92 6.21 -8.81
CA GLN A 9 -12.25 5.80 -9.23
C GLN A 9 -12.20 4.64 -10.24
N ALA A 10 -11.41 4.79 -11.32
CA ALA A 10 -11.29 3.75 -12.34
C ALA A 10 -10.69 2.45 -11.75
N PHE A 11 -9.78 2.57 -10.78
CA PHE A 11 -9.29 1.41 -10.02
C PHE A 11 -10.41 0.73 -9.22
N GLY A 12 -11.22 1.50 -8.50
CA GLY A 12 -12.36 0.99 -7.73
C GLY A 12 -13.38 0.26 -8.60
N GLU A 13 -13.70 0.79 -9.79
CA GLU A 13 -14.58 0.13 -10.75
C GLU A 13 -13.97 -1.18 -11.26
N ALA A 14 -12.68 -1.18 -11.61
CA ALA A 14 -12.00 -2.36 -12.13
C ALA A 14 -11.96 -3.53 -11.13
N ILE A 15 -11.71 -3.26 -9.84
CA ILE A 15 -11.58 -4.33 -8.84
C ILE A 15 -12.88 -5.10 -8.60
N THR A 16 -14.04 -4.51 -8.90
CA THR A 16 -15.34 -5.21 -8.79
C THR A 16 -15.44 -6.43 -9.71
N SER A 17 -14.70 -6.42 -10.82
CA SER A 17 -14.67 -7.51 -11.81
C SER A 17 -13.63 -8.59 -11.51
N LEU A 18 -12.73 -8.38 -10.54
CA LEU A 18 -11.66 -9.31 -10.22
C LEU A 18 -12.18 -10.48 -9.37
N THR A 19 -11.51 -11.64 -9.46
CA THR A 19 -11.72 -12.74 -8.51
C THR A 19 -11.09 -12.42 -7.16
N SER A 20 -11.54 -13.07 -6.08
CA SER A 20 -10.99 -12.83 -4.75
C SER A 20 -9.48 -13.14 -4.67
N GLY A 21 -9.02 -14.17 -5.37
CA GLY A 21 -7.57 -14.46 -5.48
C GLY A 21 -6.79 -13.32 -6.13
N ASN A 22 -7.35 -12.71 -7.19
CA ASN A 22 -6.73 -11.56 -7.85
C ASN A 22 -6.75 -10.30 -6.98
N LEU A 23 -7.75 -10.12 -6.10
CA LEU A 23 -7.77 -9.02 -5.14
C LEU A 23 -6.61 -9.12 -4.15
N PHE A 24 -6.40 -10.29 -3.56
CA PHE A 24 -5.28 -10.52 -2.63
C PHE A 24 -3.93 -10.45 -3.33
N ALA A 25 -3.81 -10.98 -4.56
CA ALA A 25 -2.60 -10.83 -5.37
C ALA A 25 -2.30 -9.34 -5.61
N LYS A 26 -3.34 -8.54 -5.92
CA LYS A 26 -3.16 -7.10 -6.14
C LYS A 26 -2.76 -6.35 -4.86
N ALA A 27 -3.30 -6.76 -3.72
CA ALA A 27 -2.90 -6.24 -2.42
C ALA A 27 -1.41 -6.49 -2.16
N ALA A 28 -0.96 -7.74 -2.35
CA ALA A 28 0.44 -8.10 -2.17
C ALA A 28 1.40 -7.34 -3.10
N GLU A 29 1.01 -7.10 -4.36
CA GLU A 29 1.77 -6.24 -5.28
C GLU A 29 1.90 -4.79 -4.76
N ILE A 30 0.81 -4.24 -4.23
CA ILE A 30 0.79 -2.88 -3.68
C ILE A 30 1.64 -2.81 -2.42
N ASP A 31 1.55 -3.78 -1.52
CA ASP A 31 2.36 -3.84 -0.30
C ASP A 31 3.87 -3.91 -0.61
N ASN A 32 4.26 -4.73 -1.59
CA ASN A 32 5.65 -4.78 -2.05
C ASN A 32 6.10 -3.43 -2.62
N SER A 33 5.23 -2.77 -3.39
CA SER A 33 5.53 -1.44 -3.95
C SER A 33 5.68 -0.39 -2.85
N LEU A 34 4.83 -0.43 -1.82
CA LEU A 34 4.91 0.45 -0.66
C LEU A 34 6.21 0.25 0.11
N LEU A 35 6.60 -1.00 0.37
CA LEU A 35 7.86 -1.33 1.04
C LEU A 35 9.04 -0.71 0.30
N HIS A 36 9.11 -0.93 -1.01
CA HIS A 36 10.21 -0.39 -1.82
C HIS A 36 10.21 1.15 -1.88
N LEU A 37 9.04 1.79 -1.96
CA LEU A 37 8.95 3.25 -1.98
C LEU A 37 9.39 3.87 -0.64
N VAL A 38 9.02 3.26 0.49
CA VAL A 38 9.44 3.73 1.82
C VAL A 38 10.96 3.61 1.96
N GLN A 39 11.52 2.44 1.62
CA GLN A 39 12.98 2.23 1.66
C GLN A 39 13.74 3.17 0.71
N SER A 40 13.21 3.40 -0.49
CA SER A 40 13.79 4.35 -1.45
C SER A 40 13.78 5.77 -0.88
N ASN A 41 12.69 6.19 -0.26
CA ASN A 41 12.58 7.51 0.35
C ASN A 41 13.55 7.70 1.54
N GLU A 42 13.77 6.67 2.35
CA GLU A 42 14.76 6.72 3.44
C GLU A 42 16.18 6.98 2.92
N ILE A 43 16.52 6.43 1.75
CA ILE A 43 17.82 6.66 1.09
C ILE A 43 17.85 8.06 0.48
N LEU A 44 16.85 8.42 -0.33
CA LEU A 44 16.80 9.70 -1.04
C LEU A 44 16.72 10.91 -0.09
N ALA A 45 16.12 10.75 1.09
CA ALA A 45 16.03 11.81 2.09
C ALA A 45 17.37 12.14 2.78
N GLN A 46 18.39 11.29 2.62
CA GLN A 46 19.74 11.56 3.15
C GLN A 46 20.57 12.44 2.21
N GLU A 47 20.14 12.60 0.96
CA GLU A 47 20.84 13.40 -0.04
C GLU A 47 20.40 14.88 0.04
N ASP A 48 21.37 15.81 0.03
CA ASP A 48 21.09 17.26 0.03
C ASP A 48 20.97 17.79 -1.41
N ASP A 49 20.05 17.21 -2.17
CA ASP A 49 19.83 17.53 -3.57
C ASP A 49 18.34 17.81 -3.87
N ASP A 50 18.08 18.84 -4.67
CA ASP A 50 16.73 19.30 -5.01
C ASP A 50 15.93 18.24 -5.78
N GLU A 51 16.59 17.47 -6.65
CA GLU A 51 15.97 16.37 -7.40
C GLU A 51 15.58 15.24 -6.46
N CYS A 52 16.45 14.89 -5.52
CA CYS A 52 16.16 13.90 -4.48
C CYS A 52 14.97 14.31 -3.61
N ARG A 53 14.90 15.59 -3.18
CA ARG A 53 13.76 16.10 -2.41
C ARG A 53 12.46 16.09 -3.20
N LEU A 54 12.51 16.40 -4.50
CA LEU A 54 11.33 16.32 -5.36
C LEU A 54 10.87 14.85 -5.53
N ALA A 55 11.80 13.93 -5.75
CA ALA A 55 11.52 12.50 -5.89
C ALA A 55 10.86 11.92 -4.62
N VAL A 56 11.35 12.28 -3.43
CA VAL A 56 10.71 11.89 -2.15
C VAL A 56 9.26 12.38 -2.11
N LYS A 57 9.02 13.65 -2.45
CA LYS A 57 7.68 14.24 -2.43
C LYS A 57 6.72 13.55 -3.43
N GLU A 58 7.20 13.21 -4.62
CA GLU A 58 6.42 12.48 -5.61
C GLU A 58 6.10 11.05 -5.14
N ASN A 59 7.08 10.36 -4.55
CA ASN A 59 6.89 9.04 -3.96
C ASN A 59 5.90 9.08 -2.79
N GLU A 60 5.91 10.11 -1.94
CA GLU A 60 4.94 10.28 -0.86
C GLU A 60 3.49 10.40 -1.39
N GLU A 61 3.27 11.14 -2.47
CA GLU A 61 1.95 11.23 -3.11
C GLU A 61 1.52 9.90 -3.74
N LEU A 62 2.47 9.15 -4.31
CA LEU A 62 2.22 7.80 -4.79
C LEU A 62 1.87 6.84 -3.65
N ILE A 63 2.60 6.88 -2.52
CA ILE A 63 2.33 6.10 -1.31
C ILE A 63 0.91 6.39 -0.81
N LYS A 64 0.51 7.66 -0.72
CA LYS A 64 -0.87 8.05 -0.32
C LYS A 64 -1.91 7.44 -1.27
N THR A 65 -1.64 7.44 -2.57
CA THR A 65 -2.53 6.87 -3.59
C THR A 65 -2.62 5.34 -3.48
N LEU A 66 -1.49 4.66 -3.27
CA LEU A 66 -1.43 3.22 -3.10
C LEU A 66 -2.17 2.75 -1.83
N LYS A 67 -2.01 3.47 -0.71
CA LYS A 67 -2.78 3.21 0.53
C LYS A 67 -4.28 3.33 0.30
N LYS A 68 -4.74 4.36 -0.43
CA LYS A 68 -6.16 4.49 -0.81
C LYS A 68 -6.65 3.32 -1.66
N ARG A 69 -5.81 2.79 -2.57
CA ARG A 69 -6.14 1.60 -3.36
C ARG A 69 -6.23 0.34 -2.51
N LEU A 70 -5.37 0.20 -1.49
CA LEU A 70 -5.45 -0.91 -0.53
C LEU A 70 -6.78 -0.88 0.23
N ASN A 71 -7.22 0.30 0.68
CA ASN A 71 -8.53 0.45 1.34
C ASN A 71 -9.70 0.04 0.43
N LEU A 72 -9.62 0.32 -0.88
CA LEU A 72 -10.64 -0.12 -1.84
C LEU A 72 -10.62 -1.65 -2.00
N LEU A 73 -9.45 -2.28 -2.06
CA LEU A 73 -9.33 -3.74 -2.10
C LEU A 73 -9.91 -4.38 -0.85
N GLN A 74 -9.58 -3.85 0.33
CA GLN A 74 -10.14 -4.31 1.60
C GLN A 74 -11.67 -4.22 1.60
N SER A 75 -12.21 -3.05 1.25
CA SER A 75 -13.66 -2.83 1.20
C SER A 75 -14.36 -3.82 0.25
N GLU A 76 -13.75 -4.11 -0.90
CA GLU A 76 -14.31 -5.05 -1.87
C GLU A 76 -14.20 -6.52 -1.39
N VAL A 77 -13.12 -6.90 -0.70
CA VAL A 77 -12.99 -8.23 -0.06
C VAL A 77 -14.05 -8.42 1.03
N GLU A 78 -14.21 -7.43 1.92
CA GLU A 78 -15.18 -7.46 3.01
C GLU A 78 -16.62 -7.47 2.49
N LYS A 79 -16.91 -6.70 1.42
CA LYS A 79 -18.21 -6.71 0.73
C LYS A 79 -18.57 -8.09 0.18
N ARG A 80 -17.59 -8.92 -0.16
CA ARG A 80 -17.78 -10.31 -0.61
C ARG A 80 -17.94 -11.31 0.55
N GLY A 81 -17.96 -10.83 1.79
CA GLY A 81 -18.06 -11.67 2.98
C GLY A 81 -16.75 -12.41 3.33
N LEU A 82 -15.63 -12.02 2.72
CA LEU A 82 -14.32 -12.58 3.03
C LEU A 82 -13.64 -11.73 4.09
N LYS A 83 -12.86 -12.37 4.97
CA LYS A 83 -12.03 -11.66 5.93
C LYS A 83 -10.81 -11.09 5.23
N TRP A 84 -10.60 -9.79 5.36
CA TRP A 84 -9.33 -9.17 4.98
C TRP A 84 -8.23 -9.71 5.90
N THR A 85 -7.19 -10.28 5.30
CA THR A 85 -6.01 -10.78 6.02
C THR A 85 -4.85 -9.91 5.61
N GLU A 86 -4.75 -8.75 6.27
CA GLU A 86 -3.47 -8.04 6.29
C GLU A 86 -2.44 -9.01 6.86
N LYS A 87 -1.28 -9.12 6.21
CA LYS A 87 -0.13 -9.76 6.85
C LYS A 87 0.04 -8.98 8.14
N GLU A 88 -0.16 -9.64 9.28
CA GLU A 88 0.19 -9.06 10.58
C GLU A 88 1.61 -8.52 10.43
N SER A 89 1.75 -7.20 10.40
CA SER A 89 3.01 -6.56 10.74
C SER A 89 3.43 -7.25 12.03
N VAL A 90 4.55 -7.97 12.02
CA VAL A 90 5.14 -8.52 13.24
C VAL A 90 5.28 -7.33 14.20
N ASN A 91 4.31 -7.17 15.08
CA ASN A 91 4.39 -6.35 16.27
C ASN A 91 4.58 -7.35 17.40
N GLY A 92 5.78 -7.93 17.42
CA GLY A 92 6.25 -8.73 18.53
C GLY A 92 6.69 -7.83 19.66
N GLU A 93 5.73 -7.24 20.37
CA GLU A 93 5.92 -6.79 21.75
C GLU A 93 4.82 -7.45 22.57
N GLY A 94 5.13 -8.69 23.00
CA GLY A 94 4.31 -9.44 23.92
C GLY A 94 4.35 -8.78 25.30
N ASP A 95 3.18 -8.33 25.72
CA ASP A 95 2.61 -8.49 27.06
C ASP A 95 3.55 -9.13 28.09
N GLU A 96 4.35 -8.33 28.80
CA GLU A 96 4.97 -8.75 30.07
C GLU A 96 3.93 -8.69 31.18
N GLY A 97 3.00 -9.65 31.14
CA GLY A 97 2.28 -10.08 32.32
C GLY A 97 3.21 -10.87 33.24
N ILE A 98 3.92 -10.17 34.13
CA ILE A 98 4.45 -10.79 35.36
C ILE A 98 3.51 -10.44 36.51
N HIS A 99 2.51 -11.30 36.70
CA HIS A 99 1.84 -11.45 37.98
C HIS A 99 2.63 -12.46 38.82
N LEU A 100 3.44 -11.98 39.75
CA LEU A 100 3.87 -12.69 40.96
C LEU A 100 3.93 -11.69 42.12
#